data_AF-A0A395D2A1-F1
#
_entry.id   AF-A0A395D2A1-F1
#
_cell.length_a   1.000
_cell.length_b   1.000
_cell.length_c   1.000
_cell.angle_alpha   90.00
_cell.angle_beta   90.00
_cell.angle_gamma   90.00
#
_symmetry.space_group_name_H-M   'P 1'
#
loop_
_entity.id
_entity.type
_entity.pdbx_description
1 polymer ?
#
loop_
_entity_poly.entity_id
_entity_poly.type
_entity_poly.pdbx_seq_one_letter_code
_entity_poly.pdbx_strand_id
1 'polypeptide(L)'
;MPTYSNETTAFRPSSCQYSGRTAPSEYDASRFADRHAVTRAVRNLQDSIGLTDKESLILEYLIANRHKYIGDCEIAMLMFGIFDDNPARIMVREHIRGIRRKFLNEFGVDPIRCDPKLGYRVAG
;
A
#
# COMPACT_ATOMS: atom_id res chain seq x y z
N MET A 1 -32.09 -29.73 19.34
CA MET A 1 -31.67 -29.72 17.92
C MET A 1 -32.13 -28.41 17.29
N PRO A 2 -31.29 -27.35 17.24
CA PRO A 2 -31.68 -26.14 16.54
C PRO A 2 -31.36 -26.28 15.05
N THR A 3 -32.37 -26.01 14.22
CA THR A 3 -32.31 -25.94 12.77
C THR A 3 -31.56 -24.68 12.34
N TYR A 4 -30.45 -24.84 11.61
CA TYR A 4 -29.72 -23.73 10.99
C TYR A 4 -30.60 -23.12 9.89
N SER A 5 -31.19 -21.97 10.19
CA SER A 5 -31.77 -21.09 9.18
C SER A 5 -30.61 -20.40 8.47
N ASN A 6 -30.52 -20.67 7.17
CA ASN A 6 -29.65 -20.06 6.18
C ASN A 6 -30.04 -18.59 5.98
N GLU A 7 -29.77 -17.76 6.98
CA GLU A 7 -29.70 -16.32 6.82
C GLU A 7 -28.45 -16.01 6.00
N THR A 8 -28.67 -15.83 4.69
CA THR A 8 -27.74 -15.13 3.81
C THR A 8 -27.64 -13.71 4.34
N THR A 9 -26.83 -13.55 5.39
CA THR A 9 -26.36 -12.25 5.84
C THR A 9 -25.49 -11.77 4.70
N ALA A 10 -26.09 -10.95 3.83
CA ALA A 10 -25.35 -10.10 2.91
C ALA A 10 -24.36 -9.33 3.79
N PHE A 11 -23.14 -9.85 3.87
CA PHE A 11 -22.02 -9.26 4.55
C PHE A 11 -21.73 -8.00 3.74
N ARG A 12 -22.45 -6.91 4.05
CA ARG A 12 -22.15 -5.59 3.51
C ARG A 12 -20.74 -5.29 4.01
N PRO A 13 -19.71 -5.27 3.14
CA PRO A 13 -18.39 -4.86 3.60
C PRO A 13 -18.55 -3.40 4.02
N SER A 14 -18.41 -3.18 5.32
CA SER A 14 -18.40 -1.86 5.94
C SER A 14 -17.31 -1.06 5.24
N SER A 15 -17.79 -0.22 4.33
CA SER A 15 -17.07 0.67 3.44
C SER A 15 -15.76 1.14 4.06
N CYS A 16 -14.63 0.73 3.48
CA CYS A 16 -13.53 1.65 3.39
C CYS A 16 -14.07 2.90 2.71
N GLN A 17 -14.26 3.95 3.50
CA GLN A 17 -14.57 5.27 2.98
C GLN A 17 -13.34 5.73 2.21
N TYR A 18 -13.27 5.31 0.96
CA TYR A 18 -12.45 5.94 -0.05
C TYR A 18 -12.96 7.37 -0.13
N SER A 19 -12.08 8.33 0.14
CA SER A 19 -12.38 9.75 0.18
C SER A 19 -12.86 10.21 -1.20
N GLY A 20 -14.17 10.13 -1.45
CA GLY A 20 -14.88 10.77 -2.55
C GLY A 20 -14.44 10.42 -3.98
N ARG A 21 -13.61 9.40 -4.19
CA ARG A 21 -13.29 8.88 -5.53
C ARG A 21 -14.05 7.55 -5.68
N THR A 22 -14.64 7.28 -6.82
CA THR A 22 -15.35 6.01 -7.04
C THR A 22 -14.36 4.84 -6.90
N ALA A 23 -14.81 3.69 -6.37
CA ALA A 23 -14.05 2.45 -6.51
C ALA A 23 -13.72 2.30 -8.00
N PRO A 24 -12.44 2.26 -8.40
CA PRO A 24 -12.10 2.29 -9.82
C PRO A 24 -12.59 0.98 -10.43
N SER A 25 -13.63 1.06 -11.28
CA SER A 25 -14.29 -0.10 -11.89
C SER A 25 -13.40 -0.86 -12.86
N GLU A 26 -12.25 -0.30 -13.21
CA GLU A 26 -11.17 -0.95 -13.93
C GLU A 26 -9.90 -0.53 -13.20
N TYR A 27 -9.19 -1.49 -12.63
CA TYR A 27 -7.86 -1.24 -12.11
C TYR A 27 -6.97 -0.91 -13.31
N ASP A 28 -6.83 0.38 -13.58
CA ASP A 28 -6.20 0.92 -14.78
C ASP A 28 -4.69 0.63 -14.74
N ALA A 29 -4.35 -0.60 -15.13
CA ALA A 29 -2.99 -1.15 -15.16
C ALA A 29 -2.02 -0.27 -15.98
N SER A 30 -2.57 0.55 -16.88
CA SER A 30 -1.83 1.52 -17.68
C SER A 30 -1.09 2.57 -16.83
N ARG A 31 -1.61 2.93 -15.64
CA ARG A 31 -0.92 3.84 -14.70
C ARG A 31 0.34 3.24 -14.07
N PHE A 32 0.56 1.94 -14.18
CA PHE A 32 1.73 1.26 -13.64
C PHE A 32 2.85 1.05 -14.67
N ALA A 33 2.56 1.19 -15.97
CA ALA A 33 3.49 0.83 -17.05
C ALA A 33 4.66 1.82 -17.24
N ASP A 34 4.51 3.11 -16.88
CA ASP A 34 5.53 4.14 -17.13
C ASP A 34 6.65 4.23 -16.05
N ARG A 35 6.97 3.14 -15.36
CA ARG A 35 7.79 3.16 -14.12
C ARG A 35 9.30 2.91 -14.25
N HIS A 36 9.82 2.57 -15.42
CA HIS A 36 11.12 1.89 -15.56
C HIS A 36 12.40 2.65 -15.12
N ALA A 37 12.35 3.98 -14.92
CA ALA A 37 13.53 4.74 -14.47
C ALA A 37 13.68 4.74 -12.94
N VAL A 38 12.58 4.88 -12.19
CA VAL A 38 12.59 4.86 -10.71
C VAL A 38 12.93 3.46 -10.21
N THR A 39 12.49 2.42 -10.93
CA THR A 39 12.74 1.01 -10.62
C THR A 39 14.23 0.69 -10.45
N ARG A 40 15.14 1.29 -11.23
CA ARG A 40 16.59 0.98 -11.15
C ARG A 40 17.22 1.54 -9.88
N ALA A 41 16.93 2.78 -9.51
CA ALA A 41 17.49 3.41 -8.32
C ALA A 41 16.98 2.73 -7.03
N VAL A 42 15.70 2.36 -7.01
CA VAL A 42 15.09 1.68 -5.86
C VAL A 42 15.60 0.24 -5.73
N ARG A 43 15.85 -0.47 -6.83
CA ARG A 43 16.50 -1.79 -6.80
C ARG A 43 17.92 -1.74 -6.22
N ASN A 44 18.71 -0.73 -6.56
CA ASN A 44 20.04 -0.56 -5.96
C ASN A 44 19.97 -0.34 -4.43
N LEU A 45 18.96 0.39 -3.96
CA LEU A 45 18.69 0.54 -2.52
C LEU A 45 18.23 -0.77 -1.87
N GLN A 46 17.47 -1.58 -2.60
CA GLN A 46 17.02 -2.90 -2.15
C GLN A 46 18.23 -3.79 -1.78
N ASP A 47 19.22 -3.86 -2.65
CA ASP A 47 20.43 -4.66 -2.43
C ASP A 47 21.33 -4.09 -1.32
N SER A 48 21.33 -2.76 -1.15
CA SER A 48 22.17 -2.10 -0.14
C SER A 48 21.62 -2.18 1.29
N ILE A 49 20.29 -2.12 1.46
CA ILE A 49 19.62 -2.00 2.77
C ILE A 49 18.84 -3.29 3.12
N GLY A 50 18.79 -4.24 2.19
CA GLY A 50 18.04 -5.49 2.34
C GLY A 50 16.53 -5.28 2.37
N LEU A 51 15.98 -4.38 1.54
CA LEU A 51 14.52 -4.32 1.37
C LEU A 51 14.01 -5.60 0.71
N THR A 52 12.79 -6.00 1.04
CA THR A 52 12.08 -7.06 0.30
C THR A 52 11.51 -6.50 -1.00
N ASP A 53 11.22 -7.35 -1.97
CA ASP A 53 10.62 -6.95 -3.26
C ASP A 53 9.32 -6.16 -3.09
N LYS A 54 8.53 -6.48 -2.06
CA LYS A 54 7.27 -5.79 -1.76
C LYS A 54 7.52 -4.40 -1.18
N GLU A 55 8.51 -4.28 -0.30
CA GLU A 55 8.87 -2.99 0.31
C GLU A 55 9.46 -2.02 -0.72
N SER A 56 10.31 -2.51 -1.62
CA SER A 56 10.87 -1.71 -2.71
C SER A 56 9.78 -1.26 -3.68
N LEU A 57 8.82 -2.12 -4.00
CA LEU A 57 7.65 -1.82 -4.82
C LEU A 57 6.74 -0.75 -4.19
N ILE A 58 6.49 -0.83 -2.87
CA ILE A 58 5.77 0.23 -2.14
C ILE A 58 6.52 1.56 -2.25
N LEU A 59 7.83 1.54 -2.00
CA LEU A 59 8.65 2.75 -2.01
C LEU A 59 8.70 3.39 -3.40
N GLU A 60 8.88 2.58 -4.45
CA GLU A 60 8.83 3.03 -5.84
C GLU A 60 7.47 3.65 -6.18
N TYR A 61 6.39 3.03 -5.72
CA TYR A 61 5.04 3.56 -5.91
C TYR A 61 4.84 4.90 -5.21
N LEU A 62 5.33 5.04 -3.98
CA LEU A 62 5.28 6.28 -3.19
C LEU A 62 6.15 7.38 -3.82
N ILE A 63 7.37 7.07 -4.29
CA ILE A 63 8.28 8.03 -4.94
C ILE A 63 7.69 8.58 -6.24
N ALA A 64 7.15 7.70 -7.08
CA ALA A 64 6.45 8.10 -8.29
C ALA A 64 5.26 9.04 -7.99
N ASN A 65 4.64 8.89 -6.82
CA ASN A 65 3.49 9.67 -6.36
C ASN A 65 3.82 10.62 -5.20
N ARG A 66 5.06 11.16 -5.13
CA ARG A 66 5.53 12.00 -3.99
C ARG A 66 4.64 13.21 -3.64
N HIS A 67 3.77 13.63 -4.55
CA HIS A 67 2.87 14.78 -4.41
C HIS A 67 1.47 14.40 -3.87
N LYS A 68 1.16 13.11 -3.70
CA LYS A 68 -0.16 12.62 -3.29
C LYS A 68 -0.06 11.73 -2.05
N TYR A 69 -1.15 11.71 -1.29
CA TYR A 69 -1.37 10.69 -0.28
C TYR A 69 -2.00 9.47 -0.94
N ILE A 70 -1.46 8.30 -0.62
CA ILE A 70 -1.87 7.02 -1.16
C ILE A 70 -2.53 6.22 -0.03
N GLY A 71 -3.75 5.75 -0.26
CA GLY A 71 -4.51 4.99 0.73
C GLY A 71 -4.02 3.55 0.91
N ASP A 72 -4.34 2.95 2.06
CA ASP A 72 -3.98 1.55 2.37
C ASP A 72 -4.42 0.58 1.25
N CYS A 73 -5.63 0.75 0.73
CA CYS A 73 -6.23 -0.13 -0.28
C CYS A 73 -5.47 -0.07 -1.63
N GLU A 74 -4.95 1.11 -1.99
CA GLU A 74 -4.22 1.30 -3.24
C GLU A 74 -2.85 0.60 -3.18
N ILE A 75 -2.20 0.63 -2.02
CA ILE A 75 -0.95 -0.12 -1.77
C ILE A 75 -1.21 -1.62 -1.68
N ALA A 76 -2.28 -2.04 -1.01
CA ALA A 76 -2.67 -3.43 -0.90
C ALA A 76 -2.90 -4.06 -2.28
N MET A 77 -3.60 -3.34 -3.14
CA MET A 77 -3.92 -3.82 -4.48
C MET A 77 -2.69 -3.87 -5.37
N LEU A 78 -1.72 -2.96 -5.20
CA LEU A 78 -0.41 -3.03 -5.84
C LEU A 78 0.40 -4.28 -5.41
N MET A 79 0.35 -4.67 -4.13
CA MET A 79 1.14 -5.79 -3.62
C MET A 79 0.51 -7.17 -3.82
N PHE A 80 -0.81 -7.26 -3.67
CA PHE A 80 -1.52 -8.53 -3.57
C PHE A 80 -2.59 -8.72 -4.66
N GLY A 81 -2.96 -7.65 -5.38
CA GLY A 81 -4.04 -7.70 -6.37
C GLY A 81 -5.43 -8.00 -5.78
N ILE A 82 -5.58 -7.97 -4.45
CA ILE A 82 -6.84 -8.23 -3.74
C ILE A 82 -7.38 -6.95 -3.09
N PHE A 83 -8.71 -6.82 -3.04
CA PHE A 83 -9.43 -5.67 -2.51
C PHE A 83 -9.86 -5.84 -1.03
N ASP A 84 -9.53 -6.96 -0.38
CA ASP A 84 -10.03 -7.20 0.99
C ASP A 84 -9.34 -6.31 2.02
N ASP A 85 -10.13 -5.46 2.67
CA ASP A 85 -9.67 -4.27 3.37
C ASP A 85 -9.06 -4.55 4.73
N ASN A 86 -9.51 -5.57 5.45
CA ASN A 86 -9.10 -5.75 6.85
C ASN A 86 -7.71 -6.41 6.99
N PRO A 87 -7.43 -7.59 6.39
CA PRO A 87 -6.10 -8.20 6.48
C PRO A 87 -5.05 -7.36 5.75
N ALA A 88 -5.41 -6.75 4.61
CA ALA A 88 -4.45 -6.02 3.79
C ALA A 88 -3.97 -4.71 4.45
N ARG A 89 -4.85 -3.98 5.15
CA ARG A 89 -4.48 -2.77 5.92
C ARG A 89 -3.45 -3.06 7.01
N ILE A 90 -3.52 -4.23 7.64
CA ILE A 90 -2.58 -4.63 8.69
C ILE A 90 -1.22 -4.95 8.05
N MET A 91 -1.21 -5.71 6.97
CA MET A 91 0.01 -6.07 6.24
C MET A 91 0.72 -4.84 5.65
N VAL A 92 -0.03 -3.92 5.03
CA VAL A 92 0.52 -2.66 4.49
C VAL A 92 1.22 -1.86 5.59
N ARG A 93 0.58 -1.70 6.75
CA ARG A 93 1.20 -1.02 7.89
C ARG A 93 2.46 -1.71 8.38
N GLU A 94 2.49 -3.04 8.38
CA GLU A 94 3.67 -3.80 8.79
C GLU A 94 4.83 -3.64 7.80
N HIS A 95 4.57 -3.65 6.48
CA HIS A 95 5.58 -3.36 5.47
C HIS A 95 6.15 -1.94 5.62
N ILE A 96 5.31 -0.94 5.88
CA ILE A 96 5.76 0.45 6.08
C ILE A 96 6.59 0.58 7.36
N ARG A 97 6.22 -0.11 8.43
CA ARG A 97 7.04 -0.20 9.65
C ARG A 97 8.38 -0.88 9.39
N GLY A 98 8.40 -1.91 8.55
CA GLY A 98 9.62 -2.57 8.08
C GLY A 98 10.56 -1.63 7.35
N ILE A 99 10.04 -0.91 6.34
CA ILE A 99 10.77 0.12 5.59
C ILE A 99 11.36 1.16 6.53
N ARG A 100 10.53 1.72 7.42
CA ARG A 100 10.96 2.72 8.40
C ARG A 100 12.11 2.24 9.26
N ARG A 101 12.03 1.03 9.80
CA ARG A 101 13.08 0.46 10.64
C ARG A 101 14.39 0.32 9.89
N LYS A 102 14.34 -0.16 8.64
CA LYS A 102 15.52 -0.30 7.80
C LYS A 102 16.16 1.06 7.46
N PHE A 103 15.35 2.03 7.06
CA PHE A 103 15.85 3.38 6.73
C PHE A 103 16.36 4.14 7.95
N LEU A 104 15.71 4.00 9.10
CA LEU A 104 16.19 4.57 10.36
C LEU A 104 17.51 3.95 10.80
N ASN A 105 17.69 2.64 10.62
CA ASN A 105 18.93 1.95 10.97
C ASN A 105 20.11 2.35 10.06
N GLU A 106 19.88 2.45 8.75
CA GLU A 106 20.95 2.73 7.78
C GLU A 106 21.24 4.23 7.61
N PHE A 107 20.20 5.08 7.56
CA PHE A 107 20.34 6.51 7.24
C PHE A 107 19.90 7.45 8.38
N GLY A 108 19.23 6.94 9.42
CA GLY A 108 18.71 7.78 10.50
C GLY A 108 17.54 8.67 10.11
N VAL A 109 16.88 8.42 8.96
CA VAL A 109 15.79 9.26 8.43
C VAL A 109 14.53 8.42 8.21
N ASP A 110 13.34 8.99 8.47
CA ASP A 110 12.05 8.41 8.09
C ASP A 110 11.65 8.87 6.68
N PRO A 111 11.66 7.97 5.66
CA PRO A 111 11.33 8.34 4.29
C PRO A 111 9.83 8.50 4.04
N ILE A 112 8.96 8.08 4.97
CA ILE A 112 7.51 7.98 4.73
C ILE A 112 6.73 8.74 5.81
N ARG A 113 5.88 9.68 5.41
CA ARG A 113 4.87 10.28 6.27
C ARG A 113 3.58 9.46 6.21
N CYS A 114 3.01 9.19 7.37
CA CYS A 114 1.73 8.51 7.53
C CYS A 114 0.70 9.46 8.12
N ASP A 115 -0.46 9.59 7.48
CA ASP A 115 -1.63 10.29 7.98
C ASP A 115 -2.79 9.28 8.08
N PRO A 116 -3.39 9.05 9.26
CA PRO A 116 -4.49 8.10 9.42
C PRO A 116 -5.73 8.41 8.56
N LYS A 117 -5.93 9.67 8.17
CA LYS A 117 -7.08 10.13 7.38
C LYS A 117 -6.81 10.11 5.88
N LEU A 118 -5.55 10.31 5.47
CA LEU A 118 -5.18 10.47 4.05
C LEU A 118 -4.38 9.29 3.48
N GLY A 119 -3.65 8.56 4.33
CA GLY A 119 -2.77 7.46 3.94
C GLY A 119 -1.29 7.83 4.00
N TYR A 120 -0.51 7.39 3.03
CA TYR A 120 0.96 7.49 3.05
C TYR A 120 1.50 8.39 1.96
N ARG A 121 2.62 9.05 2.26
CA ARG A 121 3.33 9.93 1.33
C ARG A 121 4.83 9.88 1.59
N VAL A 122 5.64 10.13 0.58
CA VAL A 122 7.09 10.34 0.76
C VAL A 122 7.34 11.61 1.57
N ALA A 123 8.21 11.52 2.57
CA ALA A 123 8.76 12.68 3.25
C ALA A 123 9.67 13.42 2.27
N GLY A 124 9.23 14.59 1.81
CA GLY A 124 10.04 15.53 1.03
C GLY A 124 10.73 16.55 1.90
#